data_AF-A0A6A7N5W4-F1
#
_entry.id   AF-A0A6A7N5W4-F1
#
_cell.length_a   1.000
_cell.length_b   1.000
_cell.length_c   1.000
_cell.angle_alpha   90.00
_cell.angle_beta   90.00
_cell.angle_gamma   90.00
#
_symmetry.space_group_name_H-M   'P 1'
#
loop_
_entity.id
_entity.type
_entity.pdbx_description
1 polymer ?
#
loop_
_entity_poly.entity_id
_entity_poly.type
_entity_poly.pdbx_seq_one_letter_code
_entity_poly.pdbx_strand_id
1 'polypeptide(L)'
;MKLTGFTLRRLVMLWLLVFVGGGVCAAQVAVSTPAGKTPQVLVKSSKPAKAVPPPKPVLAPPAGNLVIIGGGLRADNAEVWQRIVMLAGGKGARIGVFGSASINPEKSAQNTVNKLNQYGAQAFFIPLGVTLPNSDYRKAAEDPEVVAAIHSATGIYFTGGDQARITKALVRPDGKHTAALDAVWDVYRDGGVVAGSSAGAAIMSTTMFYDAKPTLDMLKQGVNDGHEIASGLGFIGDDVFVDQHLLVRGRFARMIPVMLKKGYQIGLGIDENSAMVVNAKRDVEIIGYSGALLLDLSAAITDRGIKGFNISNATISYLDRGDKFNLVSREFTPSADKADNKLDPNQPDTREPVFTNDILGNNAVLDLMVNLIDNAQQEAIGIAFGNPRDAYPDLGFEFRFSKTINSVGYSSTEVEAYSVLKLRMDIRPIQLQQPLYRYR
;
A
#
# COMPACT_ATOMS: atom_id res chain seq x y z
N MET A 1 47.93 6.95 -9.87
CA MET A 1 48.89 7.80 -9.13
C MET A 1 48.11 8.50 -8.01
N LYS A 2 48.53 8.26 -6.76
CA LYS A 2 48.18 8.91 -5.48
C LYS A 2 46.78 8.66 -4.86
N LEU A 3 46.81 7.72 -3.90
CA LEU A 3 45.99 7.66 -2.69
C LEU A 3 46.31 8.84 -1.76
N THR A 4 45.30 9.29 -1.01
CA THR A 4 45.38 9.89 0.35
C THR A 4 43.98 9.71 0.97
N GLY A 5 43.71 9.06 2.10
CA GLY A 5 44.54 8.81 3.28
C GLY A 5 44.23 9.89 4.33
N PHE A 6 43.15 9.74 5.11
CA PHE A 6 42.90 10.57 6.29
C PHE A 6 42.51 9.69 7.49
N THR A 7 43.52 9.41 8.31
CA THR A 7 43.42 8.99 9.70
C THR A 7 43.29 10.23 10.58
N LEU A 8 42.35 10.28 11.53
CA LEU A 8 42.47 11.18 12.67
C LEU A 8 42.08 10.51 14.00
N ARG A 9 43.16 10.27 14.74
CA ARG A 9 43.39 10.07 16.18
C ARG A 9 42.23 10.33 17.16
N ARG A 10 42.05 9.31 18.01
CA ARG A 10 41.44 9.36 19.35
C ARG A 10 42.11 10.40 20.25
N LEU A 11 41.31 11.18 20.97
CA LEU A 11 41.72 11.87 22.20
C LEU A 11 40.77 11.44 23.33
N VAL A 12 41.35 10.82 24.35
CA VAL A 12 40.71 10.46 25.63
C VAL A 12 40.86 11.67 26.55
N MET A 13 39.76 12.15 27.14
CA MET A 13 39.82 13.17 28.19
C MET A 13 39.12 12.65 29.45
N LEU A 14 39.95 12.43 30.47
CA LEU A 14 39.62 11.93 31.80
C LEU A 14 39.08 13.10 32.65
N TRP A 15 37.92 12.96 33.27
CA TRP A 15 37.45 13.87 34.32
C TRP A 15 37.39 13.14 35.67
N LEU A 16 38.24 13.60 36.59
CA LEU A 16 38.16 13.32 38.02
C LEU A 16 37.06 14.21 38.62
N LEU A 17 36.16 13.64 39.42
CA LEU A 17 35.32 14.41 40.34
C LEU A 17 35.35 13.77 41.73
N VAL A 18 35.71 14.62 42.68
CA VAL A 18 35.99 14.36 44.08
C VAL A 18 34.69 14.16 44.86
N PHE A 19 34.63 13.09 45.65
CA PHE A 19 33.61 12.87 46.67
C PHE A 19 33.91 13.74 47.90
N VAL A 20 32.93 14.52 48.36
CA VAL A 20 32.83 14.98 49.75
C VAL A 20 31.40 14.73 50.21
N GLY A 21 31.28 13.95 51.28
CA GLY A 21 30.01 13.59 51.91
C GLY A 21 29.50 14.65 52.87
N GLY A 22 28.21 14.55 53.16
CA GLY A 22 27.52 15.29 54.21
C GLY A 22 26.10 14.77 54.32
N GLY A 23 25.86 13.83 55.24
CA GLY A 23 24.51 13.46 55.66
C GLY A 23 23.92 14.51 56.60
N VAL A 24 22.60 14.47 56.79
CA VAL A 24 21.91 14.34 58.10
C VAL A 24 20.41 14.66 57.96
N CYS A 25 19.64 13.87 58.72
CA CYS A 25 18.28 14.06 59.24
C CYS A 25 17.05 13.98 58.33
N ALA A 26 16.36 12.85 58.51
CA ALA A 26 14.92 12.74 58.44
C ALA A 26 14.22 13.64 59.49
N ALA A 27 13.08 14.22 59.09
CA ALA A 27 12.03 14.64 60.00
C ALA A 27 10.67 14.33 59.36
N GLN A 28 9.98 13.35 59.92
CA GLN A 28 8.57 13.11 59.70
C GLN A 28 7.77 14.24 60.35
N VAL A 29 6.85 14.86 59.61
CA VAL A 29 5.77 15.64 60.18
C VAL A 29 4.47 15.15 59.56
N ALA A 30 3.65 14.53 60.40
CA ALA A 30 2.27 14.20 60.11
C ALA A 30 1.46 15.50 60.00
N VAL A 31 0.70 15.65 58.92
CA VAL A 31 -0.35 16.67 58.82
C VAL A 31 -1.65 15.98 58.41
N SER A 32 -2.64 16.21 59.26
CA SER A 32 -4.02 15.74 59.25
C SER A 32 -4.82 16.18 58.01
N THR A 33 -5.58 15.24 57.47
CA THR A 33 -6.68 15.44 56.51
C THR A 33 -7.86 16.23 57.09
N PRO A 34 -8.50 17.09 56.29
CA PRO A 34 -9.94 17.30 56.36
C PRO A 34 -10.63 16.69 55.14
N ALA A 35 -11.76 16.04 55.40
CA ALA A 35 -12.62 15.40 54.42
C ALA A 35 -13.21 16.41 53.42
N GLY A 36 -12.92 16.19 52.13
CA GLY A 36 -13.53 16.90 50.99
C GLY A 36 -14.31 15.92 50.12
N LYS A 37 -15.61 16.17 49.98
CA LYS A 37 -16.59 15.35 49.25
C LYS A 37 -16.16 15.11 47.79
N THR A 38 -16.11 13.84 47.40
CA THR A 38 -15.94 13.40 46.00
C THR A 38 -17.27 13.51 45.25
N PRO A 39 -17.36 14.19 44.09
CA PRO A 39 -18.50 14.04 43.19
C PRO A 39 -18.39 12.68 42.50
N GLN A 40 -19.36 11.79 42.73
CA GLN A 40 -19.54 10.57 41.96
C GLN A 40 -19.85 10.94 40.51
N VAL A 41 -18.90 10.68 39.60
CA VAL A 41 -19.18 10.64 38.16
C VAL A 41 -19.75 9.27 37.84
N LEU A 42 -21.01 9.27 37.44
CA LEU A 42 -21.77 8.12 36.98
C LEU A 42 -21.10 7.53 35.72
N VAL A 43 -20.37 6.42 35.86
CA VAL A 43 -19.83 5.67 34.71
C VAL A 43 -20.99 4.98 34.00
N LYS A 44 -21.48 5.58 32.91
CA LYS A 44 -22.38 4.90 31.97
C LYS A 44 -21.57 3.86 31.21
N SER A 45 -21.94 2.60 31.34
CA SER A 45 -21.39 1.46 30.60
C SER A 45 -21.41 1.72 29.09
N SER A 46 -20.25 1.83 28.47
CA SER A 46 -20.11 1.85 27.02
C SER A 46 -20.35 0.43 26.47
N LYS A 47 -21.22 0.32 25.47
CA LYS A 47 -21.42 -0.94 24.72
C LYS A 47 -20.09 -1.31 24.03
N PRO A 48 -19.69 -2.60 24.03
CA PRO A 48 -18.48 -3.03 23.35
C PRO A 48 -18.59 -2.81 21.84
N ALA A 49 -17.45 -2.44 21.22
CA ALA A 49 -17.32 -2.35 19.77
C ALA A 49 -17.66 -3.70 19.12
N LYS A 50 -18.44 -3.68 18.03
CA LYS A 50 -18.77 -4.89 17.27
C LYS A 50 -17.48 -5.48 16.70
N ALA A 51 -17.15 -6.70 17.13
CA ALA A 51 -16.10 -7.50 16.52
C ALA A 51 -16.40 -7.76 15.04
N VAL A 52 -15.38 -7.69 14.20
CA VAL A 52 -15.44 -8.07 12.79
C VAL A 52 -15.82 -9.56 12.72
N PRO A 53 -16.83 -9.96 11.92
CA PRO A 53 -17.23 -11.36 11.81
C PRO A 53 -16.06 -12.22 11.27
N PRO A 54 -15.91 -13.47 11.73
CA PRO A 54 -14.89 -14.37 11.18
C PRO A 54 -15.16 -14.63 9.69
N PRO A 55 -14.10 -14.85 8.87
CA PRO A 55 -14.23 -15.04 7.44
C PRO A 55 -15.08 -16.26 7.10
N LYS A 56 -15.90 -16.13 6.06
CA LYS A 56 -16.76 -17.21 5.54
C LYS A 56 -15.90 -18.34 4.92
N PRO A 57 -16.45 -19.56 4.77
CA PRO A 57 -15.72 -20.71 4.22
C PRO A 57 -15.15 -20.39 2.83
N VAL A 58 -13.84 -20.54 2.70
CA VAL A 58 -13.07 -20.19 1.50
C VAL A 58 -13.33 -21.26 0.45
N LEU A 59 -13.86 -20.86 -0.72
CA LEU A 59 -13.74 -21.66 -1.95
C LEU A 59 -12.27 -22.06 -2.11
N ALA A 60 -11.95 -23.25 -2.64
CA ALA A 60 -10.55 -23.65 -2.81
C ALA A 60 -9.75 -22.51 -3.48
N PRO A 61 -8.59 -22.11 -2.91
CA PRO A 61 -7.85 -20.96 -3.42
C PRO A 61 -7.46 -21.20 -4.89
N PRO A 62 -7.52 -20.17 -5.76
CA PRO A 62 -7.13 -20.30 -7.16
C PRO A 62 -5.72 -20.88 -7.29
N ALA A 63 -5.51 -21.81 -8.24
CA ALA A 63 -4.20 -22.41 -8.46
C ALA A 63 -3.23 -21.47 -9.20
N GLY A 64 -3.75 -20.41 -9.84
CA GLY A 64 -3.00 -19.46 -10.64
C GLY A 64 -2.21 -18.43 -9.83
N ASN A 65 -1.67 -17.45 -10.56
CA ASN A 65 -0.86 -16.38 -10.01
C ASN A 65 -1.43 -15.01 -10.38
N LEU A 66 -1.18 -14.00 -9.54
CA LEU A 66 -1.44 -12.61 -9.85
C LEU A 66 -0.13 -11.87 -10.08
N VAL A 67 -0.13 -10.93 -11.02
CA VAL A 67 0.94 -9.93 -11.17
C VAL A 67 0.32 -8.53 -11.13
N ILE A 68 0.38 -7.91 -9.96
CA ILE A 68 -0.30 -6.65 -9.63
C ILE A 68 0.71 -5.52 -9.76
N ILE A 69 0.56 -4.68 -10.78
CA ILE A 69 1.56 -3.68 -11.19
C ILE A 69 1.08 -2.27 -10.84
N GLY A 70 1.92 -1.49 -10.16
CA GLY A 70 1.53 -0.17 -9.65
C GLY A 70 1.31 0.93 -10.68
N GLY A 71 1.49 0.64 -11.96
CA GLY A 71 1.36 1.59 -13.06
C GLY A 71 2.73 2.04 -13.58
N GLY A 72 2.75 2.79 -14.68
CA GLY A 72 4.01 3.32 -15.24
C GLY A 72 5.04 2.23 -15.60
N LEU A 73 4.59 1.00 -15.90
CA LEU A 73 5.49 -0.11 -16.21
C LEU A 73 6.31 0.23 -17.46
N ARG A 74 7.62 0.33 -17.29
CA ARG A 74 8.52 0.74 -18.36
C ARG A 74 8.76 -0.41 -19.34
N ALA A 75 9.10 -0.04 -20.57
CA ALA A 75 9.30 -0.98 -21.66
C ALA A 75 10.56 -1.84 -21.50
N ASP A 76 11.53 -1.38 -20.70
CA ASP A 76 12.83 -1.98 -20.39
C ASP A 76 12.83 -2.77 -19.08
N ASN A 77 11.72 -2.79 -18.33
CA ASN A 77 11.58 -3.58 -17.10
C ASN A 77 11.39 -5.06 -17.43
N ALA A 78 12.49 -5.70 -17.85
CA ALA A 78 12.50 -7.08 -18.29
C ALA A 78 12.04 -8.05 -17.22
N GLU A 79 12.36 -7.78 -15.95
CA GLU A 79 11.99 -8.65 -14.82
C GLU A 79 10.48 -8.86 -14.75
N VAL A 80 9.69 -7.78 -14.76
CA VAL A 80 8.23 -7.87 -14.67
C VAL A 80 7.63 -8.51 -15.92
N TRP A 81 8.07 -8.11 -17.12
CA TRP A 81 7.54 -8.68 -18.36
C TRP A 81 7.86 -10.17 -18.51
N GLN A 82 9.09 -10.58 -18.21
CA GLN A 82 9.50 -11.99 -18.23
C GLN A 82 8.75 -12.80 -17.19
N ARG A 83 8.52 -12.25 -15.99
CA ARG A 83 7.76 -12.94 -14.95
C ARG A 83 6.34 -13.24 -15.40
N ILE A 84 5.66 -12.31 -16.06
CA ILE A 84 4.31 -12.53 -16.61
C ILE A 84 4.33 -13.69 -17.61
N VAL A 85 5.25 -13.66 -18.58
CA VAL A 85 5.36 -14.71 -19.61
C VAL A 85 5.68 -16.06 -18.98
N MET A 86 6.60 -16.10 -18.02
CA MET A 86 6.96 -17.31 -17.28
C MET A 86 5.77 -17.92 -16.55
N LEU A 87 5.02 -17.10 -15.79
CA LEU A 87 3.84 -17.54 -15.05
C LEU A 87 2.67 -17.94 -15.96
N ALA A 88 2.63 -17.42 -17.18
CA ALA A 88 1.69 -17.83 -18.21
C ALA A 88 2.10 -19.14 -18.94
N GLY A 89 3.21 -19.79 -18.57
CA GLY A 89 3.68 -21.04 -19.20
C GLY A 89 4.94 -20.90 -20.06
N GLY A 90 5.60 -19.73 -20.06
CA GLY A 90 6.88 -19.50 -20.72
C GLY A 90 6.77 -19.18 -22.21
N LYS A 91 7.77 -19.58 -22.99
CA LYS A 91 7.83 -19.28 -24.43
C LYS A 91 6.64 -19.90 -25.16
N GLY A 92 5.92 -19.08 -25.92
CA GLY A 92 4.69 -19.47 -26.61
C GLY A 92 3.43 -19.35 -25.76
N ALA A 93 3.53 -18.90 -24.50
CA ALA A 93 2.37 -18.66 -23.63
C ALA A 93 1.34 -17.77 -24.32
N ARG A 94 0.07 -18.16 -24.24
CA ARG A 94 -1.03 -17.44 -24.88
C ARG A 94 -1.60 -16.44 -23.91
N ILE A 95 -1.41 -15.15 -24.16
CA ILE A 95 -1.82 -14.10 -23.23
C ILE A 95 -2.91 -13.23 -23.84
N GLY A 96 -4.12 -13.31 -23.28
CA GLY A 96 -5.23 -12.45 -23.65
C GLY A 96 -5.09 -11.07 -23.02
N VAL A 97 -5.07 -10.02 -23.84
CA VAL A 97 -4.86 -8.64 -23.39
C VAL A 97 -6.15 -7.83 -23.49
N PHE A 98 -6.64 -7.36 -22.35
CA PHE A 98 -7.75 -6.44 -22.25
C PHE A 98 -7.28 -4.99 -22.25
N GLY A 99 -7.65 -4.25 -23.29
CA GLY A 99 -7.47 -2.80 -23.37
C GLY A 99 -8.57 -1.99 -22.68
N SER A 100 -9.50 -2.64 -21.97
CA SER A 100 -10.83 -2.11 -21.60
C SER A 100 -10.81 -0.84 -20.74
N ALA A 101 -9.72 -0.57 -20.03
CA ALA A 101 -9.56 0.63 -19.21
C ALA A 101 -9.30 1.90 -20.05
N SER A 102 -8.72 1.73 -21.24
CA SER A 102 -8.25 2.81 -22.10
C SER A 102 -9.40 3.50 -22.86
N ILE A 103 -9.21 4.76 -23.22
CA ILE A 103 -10.10 5.44 -24.17
C ILE A 103 -9.94 4.91 -25.61
N ASN A 104 -8.80 4.27 -25.89
CA ASN A 104 -8.53 3.53 -27.13
C ASN A 104 -8.08 2.11 -26.76
N PRO A 105 -9.04 1.17 -26.56
CA PRO A 105 -8.75 -0.17 -26.09
C PRO A 105 -7.81 -0.95 -26.99
N GLU A 106 -8.07 -0.96 -28.30
CA GLU A 106 -7.28 -1.71 -29.27
C GLU A 106 -5.82 -1.25 -29.30
N LYS A 107 -5.56 0.06 -29.37
CA LYS A 107 -4.18 0.59 -29.36
C LYS A 107 -3.46 0.26 -28.05
N SER A 108 -4.14 0.39 -26.91
CA SER A 108 -3.54 0.08 -25.60
C SER A 108 -3.20 -1.40 -25.48
N ALA A 109 -4.10 -2.28 -25.92
CA ALA A 109 -3.85 -3.70 -25.94
C ALA A 109 -2.72 -4.06 -26.90
N GLN A 110 -2.72 -3.52 -28.13
CA GLN A 110 -1.70 -3.84 -29.13
C GLN A 110 -0.28 -3.46 -28.68
N ASN A 111 -0.11 -2.32 -28.00
CA ASN A 111 1.18 -1.95 -27.41
C ASN A 111 1.68 -3.00 -26.40
N THR A 112 0.76 -3.50 -25.57
CA THR A 112 1.06 -4.53 -24.56
C THR A 112 1.29 -5.89 -25.21
N VAL A 113 0.50 -6.27 -26.21
CA VAL A 113 0.69 -7.48 -27.03
C VAL A 113 2.08 -7.49 -27.64
N ASN A 114 2.48 -6.40 -28.30
CA ASN A 114 3.80 -6.28 -28.92
C ASN A 114 4.91 -6.45 -27.87
N LYS A 115 4.73 -5.89 -26.67
CA LYS A 115 5.70 -6.00 -25.58
C LYS A 115 5.79 -7.42 -25.03
N LEU A 116 4.67 -8.08 -24.74
CA LEU A 116 4.66 -9.48 -24.29
C LEU A 116 5.28 -10.42 -25.34
N ASN A 117 5.01 -10.17 -26.62
CA ASN A 117 5.59 -10.95 -27.73
C ASN A 117 7.11 -10.77 -27.83
N GLN A 118 7.66 -9.58 -27.52
CA GLN A 118 9.11 -9.37 -27.42
C GLN A 118 9.76 -10.24 -26.34
N TYR A 119 9.01 -10.61 -25.29
CA TYR A 119 9.45 -11.53 -24.23
C TYR A 119 9.06 -12.99 -24.48
N GLY A 120 8.56 -13.32 -25.68
CA GLY A 120 8.36 -14.69 -26.13
C GLY A 120 6.95 -15.25 -25.96
N ALA A 121 5.96 -14.43 -25.60
CA ALA A 121 4.55 -14.84 -25.60
C ALA A 121 3.95 -14.89 -27.03
N GLN A 122 2.76 -15.48 -27.12
CA GLN A 122 1.80 -15.33 -28.21
C GLN A 122 0.58 -14.57 -27.68
N ALA A 123 0.78 -13.29 -27.38
CA ALA A 123 -0.26 -12.42 -26.86
C ALA A 123 -1.23 -11.97 -27.96
N PHE A 124 -2.49 -11.75 -27.60
CA PHE A 124 -3.55 -11.32 -28.51
C PHE A 124 -4.53 -10.40 -27.82
N PHE A 125 -5.22 -9.56 -28.60
CA PHE A 125 -6.22 -8.63 -28.09
C PHE A 125 -7.55 -9.35 -27.80
N ILE A 126 -8.16 -9.04 -26.65
CA ILE A 126 -9.55 -9.39 -26.35
C ILE A 126 -10.43 -8.19 -26.71
N PRO A 127 -11.32 -8.28 -27.73
CA PRO A 127 -12.09 -7.15 -28.25
C PRO A 127 -13.29 -6.78 -27.37
N LEU A 128 -13.02 -6.51 -26.09
CA LEU A 128 -14.01 -6.14 -25.09
C LEU A 128 -13.63 -4.81 -24.42
N GLY A 129 -14.42 -3.76 -24.64
CA GLY A 129 -14.22 -2.47 -23.98
C GLY A 129 -15.35 -1.50 -24.25
N VAL A 130 -15.72 -0.71 -23.23
CA VAL A 130 -16.84 0.27 -23.29
C VAL A 130 -16.64 1.35 -24.36
N THR A 131 -15.37 1.64 -24.67
CA THR A 131 -14.91 2.69 -25.60
C THR A 131 -14.39 2.11 -26.91
N LEU A 132 -14.57 0.81 -27.16
CA LEU A 132 -14.17 0.18 -28.41
C LEU A 132 -15.14 0.61 -29.53
N PRO A 133 -14.65 1.26 -30.61
CA PRO A 133 -15.51 1.69 -31.71
C PRO A 133 -16.23 0.51 -32.37
N ASN A 134 -17.45 0.75 -32.85
CA ASN A 134 -18.25 -0.22 -33.61
C ASN A 134 -18.49 -1.57 -32.91
N SER A 135 -18.37 -1.62 -31.58
CA SER A 135 -18.63 -2.81 -30.77
C SER A 135 -19.66 -2.52 -29.67
N ASP A 136 -20.59 -3.43 -29.47
CA ASP A 136 -21.45 -3.44 -28.28
C ASP A 136 -20.79 -4.31 -27.21
N TYR A 137 -20.12 -3.67 -26.26
CA TYR A 137 -19.39 -4.37 -25.21
C TYR A 137 -20.27 -5.34 -24.39
N ARG A 138 -21.58 -5.09 -24.28
CA ARG A 138 -22.47 -5.98 -23.53
C ARG A 138 -22.71 -7.28 -24.30
N LYS A 139 -22.80 -7.21 -25.62
CA LYS A 139 -22.86 -8.40 -26.47
C LYS A 139 -21.51 -9.12 -26.51
N ALA A 140 -20.42 -8.38 -26.69
CA ALA A 140 -19.08 -8.94 -26.71
C ALA A 140 -18.70 -9.65 -25.40
N ALA A 141 -19.18 -9.16 -24.24
CA ALA A 141 -18.95 -9.80 -22.95
C ALA A 141 -19.66 -11.14 -22.76
N GLU A 142 -20.65 -11.44 -23.60
CA GLU A 142 -21.43 -12.69 -23.61
C GLU A 142 -21.20 -13.50 -24.90
N ASP A 143 -20.35 -13.01 -25.80
CA ASP A 143 -20.10 -13.62 -27.10
C ASP A 143 -19.28 -14.91 -26.93
N PRO A 144 -19.80 -16.07 -27.40
CA PRO A 144 -19.08 -17.34 -27.32
C PRO A 144 -17.68 -17.32 -27.94
N GLU A 145 -17.45 -16.53 -28.99
CA GLU A 145 -16.11 -16.44 -29.62
C GLU A 145 -15.12 -15.69 -28.72
N VAL A 146 -15.57 -14.61 -28.05
CA VAL A 146 -14.75 -13.87 -27.09
C VAL A 146 -14.46 -14.73 -25.87
N VAL A 147 -15.46 -15.45 -25.35
CA VAL A 147 -15.31 -16.38 -24.23
C VAL A 147 -14.33 -17.49 -24.57
N ALA A 148 -14.46 -18.12 -25.74
CA ALA A 148 -13.54 -19.15 -26.21
C ALA A 148 -12.11 -18.61 -26.37
N ALA A 149 -11.95 -17.38 -26.87
CA ALA A 149 -10.66 -16.74 -26.97
C ALA A 149 -10.01 -16.57 -25.58
N ILE A 150 -10.76 -16.14 -24.57
CA ILE A 150 -10.30 -16.01 -23.19
C ILE A 150 -9.88 -17.37 -22.61
N HIS A 151 -10.74 -18.40 -22.70
CA HIS A 151 -10.44 -19.75 -22.20
C HIS A 151 -9.21 -20.38 -22.84
N SER A 152 -8.89 -19.97 -24.06
CA SER A 152 -7.74 -20.48 -24.79
C SER A 152 -6.41 -19.86 -24.36
N ALA A 153 -6.45 -18.85 -23.46
CA ALA A 153 -5.28 -18.20 -22.89
C ALA A 153 -4.75 -18.96 -21.67
N THR A 154 -3.45 -18.86 -21.44
CA THR A 154 -2.75 -19.31 -20.23
C THR A 154 -2.35 -18.14 -19.33
N GLY A 155 -2.63 -16.91 -19.77
CA GLY A 155 -2.53 -15.71 -18.98
C GLY A 155 -3.46 -14.61 -19.48
N ILE A 156 -3.86 -13.71 -18.60
CA ILE A 156 -4.68 -12.54 -18.88
C ILE A 156 -3.93 -11.30 -18.43
N TYR A 157 -3.97 -10.24 -19.24
CA TYR A 157 -3.39 -8.95 -18.89
C TYR A 157 -4.41 -7.81 -19.03
N PHE A 158 -4.59 -7.01 -17.98
CA PHE A 158 -5.39 -5.79 -17.98
C PHE A 158 -4.51 -4.54 -18.07
N THR A 159 -4.71 -3.74 -19.12
CA THR A 159 -3.98 -2.46 -19.27
C THR A 159 -4.48 -1.37 -18.32
N GLY A 160 -3.71 -0.29 -18.20
CA GLY A 160 -4.06 0.87 -17.40
C GLY A 160 -5.07 1.80 -18.08
N GLY A 161 -5.67 2.71 -17.31
CA GLY A 161 -6.68 3.64 -17.76
C GLY A 161 -7.67 3.94 -16.64
N ASP A 162 -8.95 3.75 -16.91
CA ASP A 162 -10.04 3.89 -15.94
C ASP A 162 -10.61 2.52 -15.55
N GLN A 163 -10.41 2.13 -14.29
CA GLN A 163 -10.90 0.87 -13.73
C GLN A 163 -12.43 0.73 -13.76
N ALA A 164 -13.18 1.83 -13.76
CA ALA A 164 -14.63 1.81 -13.93
C ALA A 164 -15.05 1.21 -15.28
N ARG A 165 -14.25 1.42 -16.32
CA ARG A 165 -14.53 0.86 -17.66
C ARG A 165 -14.26 -0.64 -17.71
N ILE A 166 -13.29 -1.14 -16.95
CA ILE A 166 -13.03 -2.57 -16.83
C ILE A 166 -14.22 -3.27 -16.20
N THR A 167 -14.65 -2.82 -15.00
CA THR A 167 -15.76 -3.47 -14.30
C THR A 167 -17.07 -3.31 -15.05
N LYS A 168 -17.33 -2.14 -15.66
CA LYS A 168 -18.51 -1.95 -16.52
C LYS A 168 -18.55 -2.89 -17.72
N ALA A 169 -17.40 -3.28 -18.28
CA ALA A 169 -17.34 -4.22 -19.40
C ALA A 169 -17.52 -5.69 -18.98
N LEU A 170 -17.15 -6.03 -17.75
CA LEU A 170 -17.05 -7.42 -17.25
C LEU A 170 -18.11 -7.80 -16.22
N VAL A 171 -18.85 -6.83 -15.69
CA VAL A 171 -19.89 -7.04 -14.67
C VAL A 171 -21.22 -6.52 -15.21
N ARG A 172 -22.27 -7.33 -15.04
CA ARG A 172 -23.63 -6.98 -15.42
C ARG A 172 -24.20 -5.90 -14.48
N PRO A 173 -25.24 -5.15 -14.91
CA PRO A 173 -25.88 -4.15 -14.06
C PRO A 173 -26.44 -4.68 -12.73
N ASP A 174 -26.74 -5.98 -12.64
CA ASP A 174 -27.20 -6.66 -11.43
C ASP A 174 -26.05 -7.12 -10.50
N GLY A 175 -24.81 -6.81 -10.86
CA GLY A 175 -23.60 -7.15 -10.10
C GLY A 175 -23.03 -8.54 -10.39
N LYS A 176 -23.66 -9.34 -11.27
CA LYS A 176 -23.13 -10.67 -11.63
C LYS A 176 -22.04 -10.58 -12.69
N HIS A 177 -21.16 -11.58 -12.72
CA HIS A 177 -20.15 -11.72 -13.77
C HIS A 177 -20.78 -11.90 -15.14
N THR A 178 -20.22 -11.29 -16.19
CA THR A 178 -20.50 -11.69 -17.58
C THR A 178 -19.83 -13.03 -17.90
N ALA A 179 -20.21 -13.69 -18.99
CA ALA A 179 -19.54 -14.92 -19.41
C ALA A 179 -18.02 -14.72 -19.64
N ALA A 180 -17.62 -13.56 -20.16
CA ALA A 180 -16.21 -13.20 -20.32
C ALA A 180 -15.47 -13.10 -18.98
N LEU A 181 -16.09 -12.55 -17.93
CA LEU A 181 -15.47 -12.49 -16.60
C LEU A 181 -15.36 -13.88 -15.97
N ASP A 182 -16.40 -14.72 -16.11
CA ASP A 182 -16.32 -16.11 -15.64
C ASP A 182 -15.18 -16.87 -16.35
N ALA A 183 -14.96 -16.64 -17.64
CA ALA A 183 -13.84 -17.21 -18.38
C ALA A 183 -12.46 -16.72 -17.89
N VAL A 184 -12.31 -15.45 -17.53
CA VAL A 184 -11.07 -14.93 -16.92
C VAL A 184 -10.82 -15.62 -15.58
N TRP A 185 -11.87 -15.81 -14.78
CA TRP A 185 -11.80 -16.52 -13.52
C TRP A 185 -11.45 -18.00 -13.69
N ASP A 186 -11.97 -18.67 -14.72
CA ASP A 186 -11.58 -20.04 -15.07
C ASP A 186 -10.08 -20.13 -15.37
N VAL A 187 -9.55 -19.27 -16.24
CA VAL A 187 -8.10 -19.23 -16.54
C VAL A 187 -7.27 -19.08 -15.27
N TYR A 188 -7.69 -18.21 -14.34
CA TYR A 188 -6.99 -18.03 -13.07
C TYR A 188 -7.10 -19.25 -12.15
N ARG A 189 -8.28 -19.86 -12.04
CA ARG A 189 -8.49 -21.07 -11.22
C ARG A 189 -7.73 -22.27 -11.76
N ASP A 190 -7.57 -22.36 -13.08
CA ASP A 190 -6.91 -23.46 -13.78
C ASP A 190 -5.37 -23.33 -13.80
N GLY A 191 -4.81 -22.35 -13.10
CA GLY A 191 -3.35 -22.19 -12.94
C GLY A 191 -2.73 -21.08 -13.79
N GLY A 192 -3.51 -20.40 -14.62
CA GLY A 192 -3.06 -19.27 -15.42
C GLY A 192 -2.73 -18.02 -14.58
N VAL A 193 -2.06 -17.05 -15.20
CA VAL A 193 -1.73 -15.78 -14.56
C VAL A 193 -2.76 -14.69 -14.89
N VAL A 194 -3.15 -13.87 -13.91
CA VAL A 194 -3.87 -12.62 -14.15
C VAL A 194 -2.98 -11.45 -13.75
N ALA A 195 -2.56 -10.68 -14.75
CA ALA A 195 -1.73 -9.51 -14.60
C ALA A 195 -2.52 -8.22 -14.84
N GLY A 196 -2.16 -7.12 -14.17
CA GLY A 196 -2.83 -5.85 -14.38
C GLY A 196 -2.01 -4.66 -13.91
N SER A 197 -2.00 -3.58 -14.71
CA SER A 197 -1.26 -2.36 -14.41
C SER A 197 -2.16 -1.16 -14.17
N SER A 198 -1.87 -0.38 -13.12
CA SER A 198 -2.67 0.81 -12.74
C SER A 198 -4.15 0.41 -12.52
N ALA A 199 -5.08 0.83 -13.37
CA ALA A 199 -6.48 0.37 -13.34
C ALA A 199 -6.62 -1.17 -13.23
N GLY A 200 -5.76 -1.93 -13.93
CA GLY A 200 -5.72 -3.38 -13.85
C GLY A 200 -5.28 -3.92 -12.48
N ALA A 201 -4.49 -3.17 -11.71
CA ALA A 201 -4.16 -3.51 -10.32
C ALA A 201 -5.30 -3.15 -9.36
N ALA A 202 -5.98 -2.03 -9.59
CA ALA A 202 -7.07 -1.57 -8.72
C ALA A 202 -8.27 -2.53 -8.67
N ILE A 203 -8.55 -3.25 -9.76
CA ILE A 203 -9.62 -4.24 -9.82
C ILE A 203 -9.32 -5.55 -9.07
N MET A 204 -8.08 -5.75 -8.59
CA MET A 204 -7.66 -7.04 -8.02
C MET A 204 -8.36 -7.33 -6.69
N SER A 205 -8.69 -6.31 -5.89
CA SER A 205 -9.46 -6.46 -4.65
C SER A 205 -10.97 -6.38 -4.90
N THR A 206 -11.77 -6.89 -3.96
CA THR A 206 -13.25 -6.86 -4.06
C THR A 206 -13.83 -5.45 -3.94
N THR A 207 -13.09 -4.52 -3.35
CA THR A 207 -13.35 -3.07 -3.40
C THR A 207 -12.25 -2.41 -4.21
N MET A 208 -12.61 -1.40 -5.02
CA MET A 208 -11.67 -0.56 -5.76
C MET A 208 -12.04 0.92 -5.65
N PHE A 209 -11.09 1.79 -5.96
CA PHE A 209 -11.40 3.21 -6.21
C PHE A 209 -12.18 3.37 -7.51
N TYR A 210 -13.19 4.25 -7.52
CA TYR A 210 -14.02 4.52 -8.69
C TYR A 210 -13.78 5.96 -9.17
N ASP A 211 -14.54 6.94 -8.66
CA ASP A 211 -14.33 8.37 -8.90
C ASP A 211 -13.63 9.00 -7.68
N ALA A 212 -12.38 8.58 -7.46
CA ALA A 212 -11.66 8.97 -6.26
C ALA A 212 -11.25 10.44 -6.29
N LYS A 213 -11.67 11.16 -5.24
CA LYS A 213 -11.17 12.50 -4.92
C LYS A 213 -9.67 12.50 -4.60
N PRO A 214 -9.02 13.68 -4.54
CA PRO A 214 -7.67 13.79 -4.00
C PRO A 214 -7.52 13.13 -2.62
N THR A 215 -6.35 12.57 -2.34
CA THR A 215 -6.08 11.82 -1.09
C THR A 215 -6.48 12.60 0.15
N LEU A 216 -6.09 13.87 0.24
CA LEU A 216 -6.38 14.71 1.39
C LEU A 216 -7.89 14.94 1.56
N ASP A 217 -8.63 15.13 0.47
CA ASP A 217 -10.08 15.32 0.53
C ASP A 217 -10.79 14.08 1.05
N MET A 218 -10.31 12.88 0.70
CA MET A 218 -10.85 11.64 1.23
C MET A 218 -10.57 11.46 2.73
N LEU A 219 -9.46 11.98 3.25
CA LEU A 219 -9.23 12.03 4.70
C LEU A 219 -10.19 13.04 5.37
N LYS A 220 -10.42 14.19 4.74
CA LYS A 220 -11.31 15.24 5.26
C LYS A 220 -12.79 14.84 5.25
N GLN A 221 -13.23 14.20 4.17
CA GLN A 221 -14.65 14.00 3.84
C GLN A 221 -15.09 12.54 3.92
N GLY A 222 -14.15 11.59 4.01
CA GLY A 222 -14.43 10.17 3.92
C GLY A 222 -14.65 9.69 2.48
N VAL A 223 -15.24 8.51 2.37
CA VAL A 223 -15.46 7.78 1.10
C VAL A 223 -16.84 7.16 1.06
N ASN A 224 -17.46 7.08 -0.11
CA ASN A 224 -18.81 6.51 -0.31
C ASN A 224 -18.86 5.49 -1.44
N ASP A 225 -19.70 4.47 -1.22
CA ASP A 225 -20.00 3.46 -2.24
C ASP A 225 -20.74 4.09 -3.42
N GLY A 226 -20.31 3.76 -4.63
CA GLY A 226 -20.86 4.33 -5.88
C GLY A 226 -20.30 5.72 -6.25
N HIS A 227 -19.49 6.34 -5.39
CA HIS A 227 -18.74 7.56 -5.69
C HIS A 227 -17.23 7.27 -5.62
N GLU A 228 -16.60 7.46 -4.46
CA GLU A 228 -15.14 7.31 -4.34
C GLU A 228 -14.71 5.84 -4.45
N ILE A 229 -15.56 4.90 -4.05
CA ILE A 229 -15.29 3.45 -4.09
C ILE A 229 -16.44 2.66 -4.74
N ALA A 230 -16.11 1.53 -5.34
CA ALA A 230 -17.06 0.57 -5.94
C ALA A 230 -16.53 -0.86 -5.82
N SER A 231 -17.31 -1.85 -6.27
CA SER A 231 -16.85 -3.24 -6.35
C SER A 231 -15.75 -3.39 -7.41
N GLY A 232 -14.65 -4.03 -7.03
CA GLY A 232 -13.63 -4.53 -7.97
C GLY A 232 -13.96 -5.95 -8.44
N LEU A 233 -12.99 -6.63 -9.03
CA LEU A 233 -13.15 -8.00 -9.55
C LEU A 233 -12.70 -9.07 -8.54
N GLY A 234 -11.90 -8.74 -7.53
CA GLY A 234 -11.69 -9.60 -6.36
C GLY A 234 -10.76 -10.80 -6.54
N PHE A 235 -9.89 -10.80 -7.55
CA PHE A 235 -8.92 -11.87 -7.81
C PHE A 235 -7.97 -12.17 -6.63
N ILE A 236 -7.62 -11.16 -5.82
CA ILE A 236 -6.78 -11.34 -4.63
C ILE A 236 -7.58 -11.80 -3.40
N GLY A 237 -8.89 -12.03 -3.52
CA GLY A 237 -9.77 -12.36 -2.39
C GLY A 237 -10.44 -11.14 -1.77
N ASP A 238 -11.21 -11.40 -0.71
CA ASP A 238 -12.03 -10.40 -0.01
C ASP A 238 -11.37 -9.84 1.25
N ASP A 239 -10.15 -10.28 1.57
CA ASP A 239 -9.41 -9.96 2.78
C ASP A 239 -8.30 -8.91 2.57
N VAL A 240 -7.95 -8.61 1.32
CA VAL A 240 -6.87 -7.66 0.97
C VAL A 240 -7.40 -6.52 0.09
N PHE A 241 -7.07 -5.29 0.46
CA PHE A 241 -7.35 -4.10 -0.35
C PHE A 241 -6.12 -3.67 -1.16
N VAL A 242 -6.30 -3.37 -2.46
CA VAL A 242 -5.21 -3.02 -3.37
C VAL A 242 -5.31 -1.58 -3.86
N ASP A 243 -4.19 -0.86 -3.89
CA ASP A 243 -4.05 0.40 -4.63
C ASP A 243 -2.71 0.50 -5.38
N GLN A 244 -2.53 1.56 -6.15
CA GLN A 244 -1.47 1.72 -7.15
C GLN A 244 -1.04 3.18 -7.31
N HIS A 245 0.14 3.41 -7.90
CA HIS A 245 0.88 4.69 -7.90
C HIS A 245 1.10 5.21 -6.49
N LEU A 246 1.53 4.32 -5.59
CA LEU A 246 1.36 4.54 -4.18
C LEU A 246 2.23 5.67 -3.62
N LEU A 247 3.53 5.65 -3.87
CA LEU A 247 4.50 6.59 -3.28
C LEU A 247 4.49 7.92 -4.02
N VAL A 248 4.47 7.86 -5.36
CA VAL A 248 4.51 9.06 -6.21
C VAL A 248 3.31 10.01 -6.00
N ARG A 249 2.18 9.49 -5.49
CA ARG A 249 0.93 10.26 -5.28
C ARG A 249 0.43 10.27 -3.83
N GLY A 250 1.25 9.82 -2.88
CA GLY A 250 0.87 9.72 -1.46
C GLY A 250 -0.40 8.91 -1.22
N ARG A 251 -0.71 7.93 -2.07
CA ARG A 251 -2.02 7.23 -2.07
C ARG A 251 -2.18 6.23 -0.92
N PHE A 252 -1.11 5.93 -0.18
CA PHE A 252 -1.21 5.10 1.03
C PHE A 252 -2.25 5.64 2.00
N ALA A 253 -2.33 6.96 2.17
CA ALA A 253 -3.23 7.56 3.15
C ALA A 253 -4.71 7.43 2.76
N ARG A 254 -5.05 7.46 1.46
CA ARG A 254 -6.43 7.28 1.02
C ARG A 254 -6.93 5.84 1.14
N MET A 255 -6.05 4.86 1.23
CA MET A 255 -6.44 3.47 1.45
C MET A 255 -7.07 3.27 2.83
N ILE A 256 -6.55 3.96 3.84
CA ILE A 256 -6.92 3.78 5.25
C ILE A 256 -8.42 4.00 5.52
N PRO A 257 -9.07 5.10 5.09
CA PRO A 257 -10.51 5.28 5.30
C PRO A 257 -11.36 4.23 4.56
N VAL A 258 -10.90 3.72 3.41
CA VAL A 258 -11.58 2.62 2.71
C VAL A 258 -11.47 1.33 3.49
N MET A 259 -10.26 1.00 3.94
CA MET A 259 -9.99 -0.20 4.73
C MET A 259 -10.81 -0.22 6.02
N LEU A 260 -10.87 0.90 6.75
CA LEU A 260 -11.73 1.05 7.92
C LEU A 260 -13.22 0.90 7.59
N LYS A 261 -13.69 1.54 6.50
CA LYS A 261 -15.11 1.47 6.10
C LYS A 261 -15.53 0.06 5.69
N LYS A 262 -14.65 -0.67 5.01
CA LYS A 262 -14.93 -2.01 4.45
C LYS A 262 -14.50 -3.16 5.36
N GLY A 263 -13.75 -2.88 6.42
CA GLY A 263 -13.27 -3.89 7.36
C GLY A 263 -12.04 -4.67 6.90
N TYR A 264 -11.27 -4.13 5.95
CA TYR A 264 -10.00 -4.74 5.54
C TYR A 264 -8.95 -4.56 6.64
N GLN A 265 -8.26 -5.65 6.98
CA GLN A 265 -7.11 -5.58 7.87
C GLN A 265 -5.82 -5.34 7.08
N ILE A 266 -5.66 -5.99 5.93
CA ILE A 266 -4.44 -5.88 5.12
C ILE A 266 -4.72 -5.03 3.88
N GLY A 267 -3.84 -4.07 3.64
CA GLY A 267 -3.80 -3.24 2.45
C GLY A 267 -2.44 -3.38 1.78
N LEU A 268 -2.43 -3.60 0.48
CA LEU A 268 -1.21 -3.65 -0.32
C LEU A 268 -1.27 -2.54 -1.37
N GLY A 269 -0.33 -1.62 -1.32
CA GLY A 269 -0.22 -0.59 -2.34
C GLY A 269 1.11 -0.70 -3.06
N ILE A 270 1.06 -0.73 -4.39
CA ILE A 270 2.24 -0.94 -5.23
C ILE A 270 2.62 0.36 -5.95
N ASP A 271 3.91 0.67 -5.97
CA ASP A 271 4.42 1.88 -6.62
C ASP A 271 4.70 1.68 -8.11
N GLU A 272 4.95 2.78 -8.82
CA GLU A 272 5.20 2.75 -10.26
C GLU A 272 6.40 1.85 -10.64
N ASN A 273 6.33 1.29 -11.84
CA ASN A 273 7.36 0.43 -12.43
C ASN A 273 7.75 -0.77 -11.53
N SER A 274 6.83 -1.23 -10.69
CA SER A 274 7.01 -2.33 -9.74
C SER A 274 5.78 -3.22 -9.74
N ALA A 275 5.94 -4.48 -9.34
CA ALA A 275 4.84 -5.43 -9.25
C ALA A 275 4.90 -6.30 -7.99
N MET A 276 3.73 -6.73 -7.55
CA MET A 276 3.56 -7.82 -6.59
C MET A 276 3.17 -9.09 -7.34
N VAL A 277 3.94 -10.15 -7.18
CA VAL A 277 3.58 -11.49 -7.64
C VAL A 277 2.92 -12.22 -6.48
N VAL A 278 1.67 -12.65 -6.64
CA VAL A 278 0.92 -13.40 -5.63
C VAL A 278 0.65 -14.81 -6.13
N ASN A 279 1.08 -15.83 -5.39
CA ASN A 279 0.85 -17.23 -5.76
C ASN A 279 -0.34 -17.86 -5.01
N ALA A 280 -0.68 -19.10 -5.36
CA ALA A 280 -1.73 -19.89 -4.70
C ALA A 280 -1.52 -20.12 -3.19
N LYS A 281 -0.27 -20.05 -2.71
CA LYS A 281 0.09 -20.14 -1.27
C LYS A 281 -0.02 -18.81 -0.54
N ARG A 282 -0.46 -17.75 -1.23
CA ARG A 282 -0.56 -16.38 -0.71
C ARG A 282 0.78 -15.74 -0.39
N ASP A 283 1.86 -16.25 -0.97
CA ASP A 283 3.15 -15.56 -0.94
C ASP A 283 3.08 -14.38 -1.90
N VAL A 284 3.49 -13.22 -1.41
CA VAL A 284 3.69 -11.99 -2.16
C VAL A 284 5.18 -11.80 -2.35
N GLU A 285 5.65 -11.61 -3.58
CA GLU A 285 7.02 -11.23 -3.92
C GLU A 285 7.02 -9.89 -4.63
N ILE A 286 7.89 -8.97 -4.20
CA ILE A 286 8.06 -7.67 -4.85
C ILE A 286 9.12 -7.78 -5.95
N ILE A 287 8.79 -7.29 -7.15
CA ILE A 287 9.72 -7.25 -8.28
C ILE A 287 9.66 -5.88 -8.98
N GLY A 288 10.69 -5.54 -9.75
CA GLY A 288 10.78 -4.28 -10.49
C GLY A 288 11.61 -3.22 -9.78
N TYR A 289 11.22 -1.96 -9.95
CA TYR A 289 12.11 -0.81 -9.72
C TYR A 289 12.07 -0.21 -8.31
N SER A 290 10.87 0.06 -7.82
CA SER A 290 10.59 0.67 -6.51
C SER A 290 10.15 -0.46 -5.57
N GLY A 291 8.98 -0.34 -4.92
CA GLY A 291 8.47 -1.37 -4.05
C GLY A 291 6.98 -1.22 -3.75
N ALA A 292 6.56 -1.80 -2.64
CA ALA A 292 5.18 -1.75 -2.17
C ALA A 292 5.12 -1.33 -0.69
N LEU A 293 4.03 -0.65 -0.31
CA LEU A 293 3.68 -0.51 1.10
C LEU A 293 2.65 -1.57 1.49
N LEU A 294 2.84 -2.12 2.67
CA LEU A 294 1.87 -2.94 3.38
C LEU A 294 1.31 -2.15 4.55
N LEU A 295 -0.02 -2.03 4.58
CA LEU A 295 -0.78 -1.48 5.68
C LEU A 295 -1.45 -2.62 6.45
N ASP A 296 -1.27 -2.66 7.76
CA ASP A 296 -1.96 -3.60 8.65
C ASP A 296 -2.74 -2.81 9.71
N LEU A 297 -4.07 -2.93 9.65
CA LEU A 297 -5.02 -2.27 10.54
C LEU A 297 -5.58 -3.20 11.62
N SER A 298 -5.02 -4.40 11.81
CA SER A 298 -5.53 -5.39 12.77
C SER A 298 -5.50 -4.90 14.22
N ALA A 299 -4.56 -4.03 14.57
CA ALA A 299 -4.47 -3.38 15.89
C ALA A 299 -5.04 -1.95 15.89
N ALA A 300 -5.53 -1.46 14.75
CA ALA A 300 -5.89 -0.07 14.59
C ALA A 300 -7.19 0.27 15.31
N ILE A 301 -7.24 1.47 15.90
CA ILE A 301 -8.40 2.00 16.60
C ILE A 301 -8.70 3.42 16.12
N THR A 302 -9.98 3.78 16.15
CA THR A 302 -10.47 5.14 15.88
C THR A 302 -11.13 5.70 17.12
N ASP A 303 -10.78 6.91 17.53
CA ASP A 303 -11.40 7.60 18.65
C ASP A 303 -12.61 8.41 18.17
N ARG A 304 -13.80 8.09 18.70
CA ARG A 304 -15.05 8.80 18.39
C ARG A 304 -15.17 10.15 19.10
N GLY A 305 -14.35 10.42 20.11
CA GLY A 305 -14.27 11.70 20.80
C GLY A 305 -13.52 12.77 19.99
N ILE A 306 -12.68 12.35 19.04
CA ILE A 306 -11.96 13.27 18.14
C ILE A 306 -12.86 13.58 16.94
N LYS A 307 -13.11 14.86 16.69
CA LYS A 307 -13.87 15.32 15.53
C LYS A 307 -13.03 15.13 14.25
N GLY A 308 -13.57 14.42 13.27
CA GLY A 308 -12.91 14.17 11.99
C GLY A 308 -12.15 12.84 11.96
N PHE A 309 -11.52 12.56 10.82
CA PHE A 309 -10.79 11.31 10.63
C PHE A 309 -9.58 11.21 11.56
N ASN A 310 -9.46 10.09 12.26
CA ASN A 310 -8.31 9.77 13.08
C ASN A 310 -8.13 8.25 13.16
N ILE A 311 -6.89 7.81 13.33
CA ILE A 311 -6.55 6.40 13.55
C ILE A 311 -5.29 6.32 14.42
N SER A 312 -5.22 5.31 15.28
CA SER A 312 -4.00 4.98 16.03
C SER A 312 -3.70 3.50 15.91
N ASN A 313 -2.44 3.12 16.10
CA ASN A 313 -1.95 1.74 16.02
C ASN A 313 -2.14 1.07 14.65
N ALA A 314 -2.20 1.85 13.56
CA ALA A 314 -1.98 1.26 12.24
C ALA A 314 -0.52 0.85 12.13
N THR A 315 -0.23 -0.20 11.36
CA THR A 315 1.13 -0.63 11.06
C THR A 315 1.41 -0.40 9.58
N ILE A 316 2.59 0.13 9.27
CA ILE A 316 3.05 0.37 7.90
C ILE A 316 4.42 -0.27 7.71
N SER A 317 4.58 -0.95 6.57
CA SER A 317 5.86 -1.52 6.13
C SER A 317 6.12 -1.17 4.67
N TYR A 318 7.38 -1.01 4.30
CA TYR A 318 7.86 -0.92 2.93
C TYR A 318 8.65 -2.18 2.59
N LEU A 319 8.26 -2.82 1.49
CA LEU A 319 8.92 -3.96 0.90
C LEU A 319 9.48 -3.52 -0.45
N ASP A 320 10.79 -3.67 -0.60
CA ASP A 320 11.53 -3.34 -1.82
C ASP A 320 11.72 -4.63 -2.63
N ARG A 321 12.29 -4.52 -3.83
CA ARG A 321 12.52 -5.64 -4.74
C ARG A 321 13.14 -6.85 -4.04
N GLY A 322 12.67 -8.03 -4.43
CA GLY A 322 13.08 -9.33 -3.90
C GLY A 322 12.50 -9.68 -2.52
N ASP A 323 11.92 -8.73 -1.79
CA ASP A 323 11.28 -9.03 -0.51
C ASP A 323 10.00 -9.84 -0.72
N LYS A 324 9.68 -10.64 0.30
CA LYS A 324 8.48 -11.46 0.35
C LYS A 324 7.67 -11.24 1.61
N PHE A 325 6.37 -11.44 1.48
CA PHE A 325 5.42 -11.45 2.58
C PHE A 325 4.34 -12.50 2.33
N ASN A 326 4.03 -13.34 3.32
CA ASN A 326 2.91 -14.28 3.20
C ASN A 326 1.65 -13.70 3.85
N LEU A 327 0.55 -13.59 3.09
CA LEU A 327 -0.70 -12.96 3.56
C LEU A 327 -1.39 -13.76 4.69
N VAL A 328 -1.08 -15.05 4.83
CA VAL A 328 -1.68 -15.92 5.85
C VAL A 328 -0.84 -15.93 7.12
N SER A 329 0.46 -16.27 7.04
CA SER A 329 1.33 -16.32 8.22
C SER A 329 1.78 -14.94 8.72
N ARG A 330 1.66 -13.91 7.87
CA ARG A 330 2.18 -12.56 8.08
C ARG A 330 3.70 -12.51 8.31
N GLU A 331 4.41 -13.51 7.78
CA GLU A 331 5.87 -13.57 7.83
C GLU A 331 6.48 -12.78 6.69
N PHE A 332 7.58 -12.09 7.02
CA PHE A 332 8.39 -11.32 6.08
C PHE A 332 9.70 -12.05 5.83
N THR A 333 10.11 -12.07 4.56
CA THR A 333 11.41 -12.61 4.16
C THR A 333 12.12 -11.55 3.32
N PRO A 334 13.21 -10.93 3.83
CA PRO A 334 13.98 -9.99 3.03
C PRO A 334 14.62 -10.69 1.82
N SER A 335 14.92 -9.94 0.77
CA SER A 335 15.70 -10.47 -0.35
C SER A 335 17.09 -10.96 0.08
N ALA A 336 17.73 -11.78 -0.75
CA ALA A 336 19.02 -12.39 -0.42
C ALA A 336 20.14 -11.37 -0.15
N ASP A 337 20.18 -10.27 -0.92
CA ASP A 337 21.15 -9.18 -0.76
C ASP A 337 20.88 -8.27 0.47
N LYS A 338 19.73 -8.45 1.13
CA LYS A 338 19.34 -7.74 2.35
C LYS A 338 19.36 -8.61 3.61
N ALA A 339 19.23 -9.93 3.47
CA ALA A 339 18.94 -10.85 4.58
C ALA A 339 19.96 -10.78 5.72
N ASP A 340 21.25 -10.61 5.38
CA ASP A 340 22.34 -10.57 6.35
C ASP A 340 22.70 -9.15 6.82
N ASN A 341 22.02 -8.13 6.29
CA ASN A 341 22.34 -6.73 6.55
C ASN A 341 21.15 -6.00 7.22
N LYS A 342 20.74 -6.57 8.35
CA LYS A 342 19.75 -5.99 9.25
C LYS A 342 20.34 -4.78 9.96
N LEU A 343 19.63 -3.66 9.94
CA LEU A 343 20.05 -2.43 10.62
C LEU A 343 20.07 -2.63 12.14
N ASP A 344 21.15 -2.19 12.80
CA ASP A 344 21.30 -2.24 14.25
C ASP A 344 20.71 -0.96 14.88
N PRO A 345 19.58 -1.05 15.62
CA PRO A 345 18.97 0.12 16.23
C PRO A 345 19.86 0.81 17.27
N ASN A 346 20.93 0.16 17.75
CA ASN A 346 21.89 0.74 18.70
C ASN A 346 23.02 1.52 18.00
N GLN A 347 23.15 1.41 16.68
CA GLN A 347 24.17 2.08 15.88
C GLN A 347 23.52 2.84 14.70
N PRO A 348 22.63 3.82 14.99
CA PRO A 348 21.95 4.55 13.93
C PRO A 348 22.91 5.47 13.19
N ASP A 349 22.70 5.59 11.87
CA ASP A 349 23.47 6.49 11.01
C ASP A 349 23.15 7.96 11.31
N THR A 350 21.88 8.26 11.63
CA THR A 350 21.38 9.62 11.83
C THR A 350 20.83 9.87 13.23
N ARG A 351 20.78 11.15 13.65
CA ARG A 351 20.29 11.56 14.99
C ARG A 351 19.33 12.76 14.96
N GLU A 352 19.18 13.40 13.81
CA GLU A 352 18.39 14.62 13.68
C GLU A 352 16.88 14.32 13.74
N PRO A 353 16.05 15.29 14.14
CA PRO A 353 14.60 15.15 14.06
C PRO A 353 14.13 14.75 12.66
N VAL A 354 13.28 13.72 12.58
CA VAL A 354 12.73 13.24 11.31
C VAL A 354 11.38 13.90 11.06
N PHE A 355 11.30 14.76 10.04
CA PHE A 355 10.13 15.57 9.75
C PHE A 355 9.91 15.78 8.26
N THR A 356 8.65 15.77 7.81
CA THR A 356 8.25 16.28 6.49
C THR A 356 7.01 17.17 6.60
N ASN A 357 7.00 18.27 5.84
CA ASN A 357 5.87 19.19 5.76
C ASN A 357 4.83 18.79 4.71
N ASP A 358 5.11 17.79 3.87
CA ASP A 358 4.16 17.18 2.93
C ASP A 358 4.40 15.67 2.85
N ILE A 359 3.78 14.92 3.77
CA ILE A 359 3.87 13.45 3.80
C ILE A 359 3.14 12.76 2.63
N LEU A 360 2.27 13.49 1.93
CA LEU A 360 1.55 12.98 0.75
C LEU A 360 2.29 13.28 -0.55
N GLY A 361 3.42 13.99 -0.47
CA GLY A 361 4.30 14.27 -1.59
C GLY A 361 4.97 13.02 -2.16
N ASN A 362 5.56 13.18 -3.35
CA ASN A 362 6.29 12.11 -4.03
C ASN A 362 7.39 11.52 -3.14
N ASN A 363 7.33 10.21 -2.86
CA ASN A 363 8.26 9.44 -2.02
C ASN A 363 8.42 9.90 -0.57
N ALA A 364 7.75 10.97 -0.13
CA ALA A 364 7.95 11.56 1.19
C ALA A 364 7.75 10.59 2.34
N VAL A 365 6.77 9.68 2.23
CA VAL A 365 6.53 8.63 3.23
C VAL A 365 7.65 7.60 3.27
N LEU A 366 8.21 7.21 2.12
CA LEU A 366 9.32 6.26 2.05
C LEU A 366 10.59 6.90 2.65
N ASP A 367 10.92 8.11 2.22
CA ASP A 367 12.09 8.85 2.71
C ASP A 367 12.03 9.03 4.23
N LEU A 368 10.86 9.37 4.76
CA LEU A 368 10.63 9.48 6.20
C LEU A 368 10.77 8.13 6.91
N MET A 369 10.24 7.04 6.35
CA MET A 369 10.33 5.70 6.93
C MET A 369 11.78 5.17 6.95
N VAL A 370 12.52 5.35 5.86
CA VAL A 370 13.93 4.94 5.73
C VAL A 370 14.80 5.75 6.67
N ASN A 371 14.62 7.07 6.74
CA ASN A 371 15.31 7.90 7.71
C ASN A 371 14.98 7.44 9.13
N LEU A 372 13.69 7.33 9.48
CA LEU A 372 13.29 6.93 10.83
C LEU A 372 13.93 5.61 11.24
N ILE A 373 13.87 4.55 10.42
CA ILE A 373 14.33 3.22 10.84
C ILE A 373 15.82 3.19 11.21
N ASP A 374 16.65 3.99 10.55
CA ASP A 374 18.11 4.11 10.80
C ASP A 374 18.52 5.36 11.59
N ASN A 375 17.56 5.97 12.31
CA ASN A 375 17.78 7.15 13.12
C ASN A 375 17.72 6.85 14.63
N ALA A 376 18.45 7.58 15.46
CA ALA A 376 18.33 7.51 16.92
C ALA A 376 16.94 7.93 17.44
N GLN A 377 16.23 8.78 16.69
CA GLN A 377 14.87 9.18 17.02
C GLN A 377 13.93 7.97 17.01
N GLN A 378 12.99 7.97 17.96
CA GLN A 378 11.96 6.92 18.07
C GLN A 378 10.71 7.25 17.26
N GLU A 379 10.55 8.51 16.88
CA GLU A 379 9.37 9.00 16.16
C GLU A 379 9.75 9.94 15.03
N ALA A 380 8.90 9.97 14.01
CA ALA A 380 8.94 10.90 12.91
C ALA A 380 7.56 11.53 12.68
N ILE A 381 7.54 12.78 12.23
CA ILE A 381 6.31 13.54 12.00
C ILE A 381 6.20 13.95 10.54
N GLY A 382 5.11 13.55 9.89
CA GLY A 382 4.70 14.04 8.59
C GLY A 382 3.43 14.87 8.69
N ILE A 383 3.38 16.02 8.02
CA ILE A 383 2.18 16.86 7.96
C ILE A 383 1.57 16.78 6.55
N ALA A 384 0.24 16.78 6.46
CA ALA A 384 -0.49 16.95 5.21
C ALA A 384 -1.50 18.09 5.35
N PHE A 385 -1.47 19.06 4.43
CA PHE A 385 -2.46 20.12 4.36
C PHE A 385 -2.72 20.56 2.92
N GLY A 386 -3.86 21.23 2.72
CA GLY A 386 -4.36 21.60 1.40
C GLY A 386 -3.97 23.01 0.99
N ASN A 387 -4.54 23.45 -0.13
CA ASN A 387 -4.40 24.84 -0.55
C ASN A 387 -5.11 25.75 0.46
N PRO A 388 -4.51 26.87 0.89
CA PRO A 388 -5.16 27.83 1.79
C PRO A 388 -6.46 28.45 1.24
N ARG A 389 -6.78 28.22 -0.04
CA ARG A 389 -8.03 28.63 -0.70
C ARG A 389 -9.09 27.52 -0.80
N ASP A 390 -8.81 26.33 -0.28
CA ASP A 390 -9.75 25.20 -0.30
C ASP A 390 -10.90 25.42 0.69
N ALA A 391 -11.95 24.59 0.57
CA ALA A 391 -13.12 24.63 1.44
C ALA A 391 -12.82 24.38 2.94
N TYR A 392 -11.70 23.71 3.23
CA TYR A 392 -11.24 23.42 4.61
C TYR A 392 -9.76 23.82 4.73
N PRO A 393 -9.44 25.13 4.73
CA PRO A 393 -8.07 25.61 4.61
C PRO A 393 -7.29 25.51 5.93
N ASP A 394 -7.99 25.42 7.05
CA ASP A 394 -7.39 25.25 8.39
C ASP A 394 -7.30 23.79 8.84
N LEU A 395 -7.89 22.84 8.10
CA LEU A 395 -7.82 21.42 8.41
C LEU A 395 -6.64 20.74 7.70
N GLY A 396 -5.72 20.21 8.49
CA GLY A 396 -4.65 19.31 8.05
C GLY A 396 -4.64 18.01 8.85
N PHE A 397 -3.64 17.17 8.59
CA PHE A 397 -3.39 15.95 9.35
C PHE A 397 -1.93 15.84 9.75
N GLU A 398 -1.69 15.42 10.99
CA GLU A 398 -0.39 14.92 11.43
C GLU A 398 -0.39 13.40 11.28
N PHE A 399 0.65 12.89 10.65
CA PHE A 399 1.02 11.49 10.55
C PHE A 399 2.23 11.28 11.46
N ARG A 400 2.04 10.54 12.55
CA ARG A 400 3.12 10.17 13.46
C ARG A 400 3.53 8.75 13.18
N PHE A 401 4.81 8.55 12.89
CA PHE A 401 5.41 7.24 12.74
C PHE A 401 6.29 6.96 13.94
N SER A 402 6.21 5.77 14.52
CA SER A 402 7.04 5.41 15.67
C SER A 402 7.63 4.01 15.51
N LYS A 403 8.87 3.83 15.97
CA LYS A 403 9.47 2.50 16.10
C LYS A 403 8.74 1.71 17.18
N THR A 404 8.63 0.41 16.96
CA THR A 404 8.14 -0.56 17.93
C THR A 404 9.21 -1.61 18.16
N ILE A 405 9.01 -2.47 19.15
CA ILE A 405 9.91 -3.62 19.37
C ILE A 405 9.97 -4.57 18.16
N ASN A 406 8.96 -4.54 17.29
CA ASN A 406 8.88 -5.35 16.09
C ASN A 406 9.37 -4.61 14.83
N SER A 407 9.76 -3.34 14.94
CA SER A 407 10.24 -2.57 13.81
C SER A 407 11.63 -3.05 13.40
N VAL A 408 11.81 -3.32 12.11
CA VAL A 408 13.06 -3.85 11.57
C VAL A 408 13.39 -3.14 10.26
N GLY A 409 14.63 -2.73 10.09
CA GLY A 409 15.16 -2.25 8.82
C GLY A 409 16.17 -3.24 8.23
N TYR A 410 16.21 -3.32 6.91
CA TYR A 410 17.27 -3.99 6.15
C TYR A 410 17.79 -3.02 5.08
N SER A 411 19.08 -3.07 4.79
CA SER A 411 19.69 -2.35 3.67
C SER A 411 20.42 -3.31 2.75
N SER A 412 20.36 -3.08 1.44
CA SER A 412 21.07 -3.93 0.48
C SER A 412 22.57 -3.66 0.53
N THR A 413 23.38 -4.71 0.40
CA THR A 413 24.83 -4.59 0.26
C THR A 413 25.28 -4.32 -1.17
N GLU A 414 24.39 -4.49 -2.15
CA GLU A 414 24.72 -4.45 -3.58
C GLU A 414 24.20 -3.19 -4.28
N VAL A 415 23.05 -2.68 -3.83
CA VAL A 415 22.37 -1.53 -4.43
C VAL A 415 21.81 -0.61 -3.35
N GLU A 416 21.44 0.61 -3.72
CA GLU A 416 20.68 1.50 -2.84
C GLU A 416 19.22 1.03 -2.76
N ALA A 417 18.94 0.12 -1.84
CA ALA A 417 17.62 -0.48 -1.60
C ALA A 417 17.42 -0.74 -0.10
N TYR A 418 16.19 -0.55 0.38
CA TYR A 418 15.87 -0.60 1.82
C TYR A 418 14.53 -1.27 2.06
N SER A 419 14.44 -2.08 3.12
CA SER A 419 13.16 -2.62 3.61
C SER A 419 12.88 -2.06 4.99
N VAL A 420 11.66 -1.58 5.22
CA VAL A 420 11.26 -1.03 6.52
C VAL A 420 10.03 -1.75 6.99
N LEU A 421 10.14 -2.54 8.05
CA LEU A 421 9.07 -3.41 8.52
C LEU A 421 8.47 -2.87 9.82
N LYS A 422 7.15 -2.94 9.90
CA LYS A 422 6.36 -2.81 11.13
C LYS A 422 6.60 -1.51 11.91
N LEU A 423 6.62 -0.37 11.24
CA LEU A 423 6.48 0.92 11.92
C LEU A 423 5.04 1.12 12.36
N ARG A 424 4.83 1.69 13.54
CA ARG A 424 3.51 2.17 13.95
C ARG A 424 3.22 3.49 13.25
N MET A 425 1.98 3.71 12.86
CA MET A 425 1.47 4.94 12.28
C MET A 425 0.17 5.37 12.97
N ASP A 426 0.13 6.61 13.42
CA ASP A 426 -1.06 7.29 13.93
C ASP A 426 -1.36 8.50 13.02
N ILE A 427 -2.65 8.76 12.74
CA ILE A 427 -3.10 9.92 11.98
C ILE A 427 -4.11 10.68 12.81
N ARG A 428 -3.89 11.97 12.99
CA ARG A 428 -4.81 12.85 13.74
C ARG A 428 -5.08 14.15 12.97
N PRO A 429 -6.30 14.69 13.05
CA PRO A 429 -6.60 15.98 12.48
C PRO A 429 -5.86 17.05 13.27
N ILE A 430 -5.34 18.06 12.57
CA ILE A 430 -4.69 19.24 13.16
C ILE A 430 -5.34 20.51 12.61
N GLN A 431 -5.28 21.57 13.41
CA GLN A 431 -5.70 22.90 12.97
C GLN A 431 -4.47 23.74 12.61
N LEU A 432 -4.43 24.23 11.37
CA LEU A 432 -3.38 25.11 10.87
C LEU A 432 -3.70 26.55 11.24
N GLN A 433 -2.66 27.32 11.59
CA GLN A 433 -2.83 28.75 11.80
C GLN A 433 -3.06 29.49 10.47
N GLN A 434 -3.96 30.46 10.49
CA GLN A 434 -4.28 31.31 9.34
C GLN A 434 -3.94 32.79 9.63
N PRO A 435 -3.31 33.52 8.69
CA PRO A 435 -2.77 33.00 7.43
C PRO A 435 -1.56 32.10 7.67
N LEU A 436 -1.37 31.08 6.81
CA LEU A 436 -0.26 30.13 6.92
C LEU A 436 1.12 30.83 6.90
N TYR A 437 1.21 31.96 6.19
CA TYR A 437 2.39 32.82 6.15
C TYR A 437 2.00 34.29 6.24
N ARG A 438 2.95 35.13 6.64
CA ARG A 438 2.82 36.59 6.62
C ARG A 438 3.94 37.16 5.76
N TYR A 439 3.63 38.12 4.89
CA TYR A 439 4.65 38.89 4.18
C TYR A 439 5.47 39.67 5.21
N ARG A 440 6.79 39.71 5.02
CA ARG A 440 7.69 40.53 5.83
C ARG A 440 8.01 41.82 5.10
#